data_AF-A0A9Q1BCX0-F1
#
_entry.id   AF-A0A9Q1BCX0-F1
#
_cell.length_a   1.000
_cell.length_b   1.000
_cell.length_c   1.000
_cell.angle_alpha   90.00
_cell.angle_beta   90.00
_cell.angle_gamma   90.00
#
_symmetry.space_group_name_H-M   'P 1'
#
loop_
_entity.id
_entity.type
_entity.pdbx_description
1 polymer ?
#
loop_
_entity_poly.entity_id
_entity_poly.type
_entity_poly.pdbx_seq_one_letter_code
_entity_poly.pdbx_strand_id
1 'polypeptide(L)' 'MHHDPKLYPDPEKFDPNRFLTEDGQVKKQESFMPFGAGRRVCMGESLAKLELSVPFLCWDAPSVFLFCT' A
#
# COMPACT_ATOMS: atom_id res chain seq x y z
N MET A 1 0.04 7.01 16.27
CA MET A 1 1.05 7.02 15.18
C MET A 1 0.39 7.27 13.83
N HIS A 2 -0.53 6.43 13.35
CA HIS A 2 -1.20 6.65 12.04
C HIS A 2 -2.08 7.91 11.96
N HIS A 3 -2.61 8.39 13.10
CA HIS A 3 -3.34 9.66 13.19
C HIS A 3 -2.52 10.77 13.85
N ASP A 4 -1.20 10.62 13.96
CA ASP A 4 -0.36 11.66 14.56
C ASP A 4 -0.18 12.82 13.57
N PRO A 5 -0.69 14.03 13.87
CA PRO A 5 -0.60 15.18 12.97
C PRO A 5 0.84 15.63 12.70
N LYS A 6 1.82 15.24 13.52
CA LYS A 6 3.25 15.53 13.28
C LYS A 6 3.85 14.66 12.17
N LEU A 7 3.35 13.44 12.02
CA LEU A 7 3.80 12.48 11.00
C LEU A 7 2.95 12.58 9.73
N TYR A 8 1.69 12.99 9.91
CA TYR A 8 0.65 12.96 8.91
C TYR A 8 -0.17 14.27 8.95
N PRO A 9 0.17 15.31 8.16
CA PRO A 9 -0.67 16.50 8.02
C PRO A 9 -2.09 16.14 7.50
N ASP A 10 -3.15 16.51 8.21
CA ASP A 10 -4.54 16.06 7.93
C ASP A 10 -4.73 14.53 8.00
N PRO A 11 -4.60 13.91 9.19
CA PRO A 11 -4.63 12.47 9.35
C PRO A 11 -5.99 11.81 9.06
N GLU A 12 -7.08 12.58 9.06
CA GLU A 12 -8.43 12.06 8.78
C GLU A 12 -8.77 12.06 7.28
N LYS A 13 -7.96 12.75 6.47
CA LYS A 13 -8.16 12.80 5.02
C LYS A 13 -7.50 11.58 4.37
N PHE A 14 -8.27 10.84 3.60
CA PHE A 14 -7.74 9.79 2.74
C PHE A 14 -7.04 10.42 1.52
N ASP A 15 -5.71 10.54 1.59
CA ASP A 15 -4.86 11.05 0.50
C ASP A 15 -3.83 9.99 0.07
N PRO A 16 -4.04 9.28 -1.05
CA PRO A 16 -3.10 8.27 -1.54
C PRO A 16 -1.77 8.88 -2.00
N ASN A 17 -1.73 10.15 -2.39
CA ASN A 17 -0.51 10.81 -2.88
C ASN A 17 0.56 10.96 -1.81
N ARG A 18 0.17 10.88 -0.52
CA ARG A 18 1.10 10.90 0.61
C ARG A 18 2.18 9.82 0.53
N PHE A 19 1.89 8.70 -0.12
CA PHE A 19 2.79 7.56 -0.22
C PHE A 19 3.62 7.56 -1.52
N LEU A 20 3.49 8.58 -2.38
CA LEU A 20 4.27 8.72 -3.61
C LEU A 20 5.29 9.86 -3.47
N THR A 21 6.46 9.70 -4.09
CA THR A 21 7.38 10.80 -4.37
C THR A 21 6.92 11.57 -5.61
N GLU A 22 7.47 12.75 -5.85
CA GLU A 22 7.17 13.56 -7.05
C GLU A 22 7.45 12.79 -8.35
N ASP A 23 8.39 11.83 -8.31
CA ASP A 23 8.74 10.93 -9.41
C ASP A 23 7.82 9.69 -9.53
N GLY A 24 6.75 9.62 -8.73
CA GLY A 24 5.80 8.50 -8.73
C GLY A 24 6.32 7.22 -8.07
N GLN A 25 7.43 7.28 -7.31
CA GLN A 25 7.96 6.13 -6.58
C GLN A 25 7.30 6.00 -5.21
N VAL A 26 7.18 4.76 -4.71
CA VAL A 26 6.61 4.53 -3.38
C VAL A 26 7.57 5.03 -2.30
N LYS A 27 7.15 6.05 -1.55
CA LYS A 27 7.89 6.60 -0.41
C LYS A 27 7.68 5.71 0.80
N LYS A 28 8.72 4.95 1.18
CA LYS A 28 8.73 4.21 2.45
C LYS A 28 8.81 5.17 3.63
N GLN A 29 7.74 5.26 4.41
CA GLN A 29 7.74 5.92 5.71
C GLN A 29 7.86 4.87 6.81
N GLU A 30 8.87 4.99 7.69
CA GLU A 30 9.03 4.07 8.83
C GLU A 30 7.85 4.13 9.81
N SER A 31 7.08 5.22 9.80
CA SER A 31 5.87 5.36 10.60
C SER A 31 4.67 4.58 10.07
N PHE A 32 4.75 4.09 8.83
CA PHE A 32 3.70 3.32 8.18
C PHE A 32 4.02 1.83 8.28
N MET A 33 3.49 1.18 9.33
CA MET A 33 3.76 -0.23 9.64
C MET A 33 2.45 -1.04 9.80
N PRO A 34 1.59 -1.13 8.76
CA PRO A 34 0.35 -1.90 8.85
C PRO A 34 0.59 -3.41 9.05
N PHE A 35 1.73 -3.92 8.58
CA PHE A 35 2.16 -5.31 8.72
C PHE A 35 3.21 -5.53 9.82
N GLY A 36 3.43 -4.51 10.67
CA GLY A 36 4.52 -4.50 11.64
C GLY A 36 5.89 -4.25 11.01
N ALA A 37 6.95 -4.28 11.83
CA ALA A 37 8.33 -4.14 11.38
C ALA A 37 9.29 -4.95 12.25
N GLY A 38 10.49 -5.23 11.73
CA GLY A 38 11.54 -5.97 12.42
C GLY A 38 11.34 -7.49 12.40
N ARG A 39 11.81 -8.19 13.44
CA ARG A 39 11.86 -9.68 13.49
C ARG A 39 10.48 -10.36 13.52
N ARG A 40 9.41 -9.62 13.79
CA ARG A 40 8.03 -10.13 13.85
C ARG A 40 7.13 -9.44 12.83
N VAL A 41 7.69 -9.09 11.66
CA VAL A 41 6.89 -8.60 10.52
C VAL A 41 5.91 -9.68 10.07
N CYS A 42 4.74 -9.27 9.57
CA CYS A 42 3.75 -10.18 9.02
C CYS A 42 4.37 -11.00 7.89
N MET A 43 4.41 -12.31 8.07
CA MET A 43 4.94 -13.24 7.06
C MET A 43 4.10 -13.23 5.78
N GLY A 44 2.82 -12.86 5.89
CA GLY A 44 1.88 -12.74 4.78
C GLY A 44 1.88 -11.37 4.07
N GLU A 45 2.77 -10.43 4.42
CA GLU A 45 2.79 -9.10 3.80
C GLU A 45 2.88 -9.17 2.27
N SER A 46 3.77 -10.01 1.74
CA SER A 46 3.96 -10.16 0.29
C SER A 46 2.74 -10.77 -0.38
N LEU A 47 2.09 -11.76 0.27
CA LEU A 47 0.88 -12.39 -0.24
C LEU A 47 -0.28 -11.39 -0.26
N ALA A 48 -0.49 -10.67 0.84
CA ALA A 48 -1.56 -9.68 0.94
C ALA A 48 -1.40 -8.56 -0.10
N LYS A 49 -0.17 -8.09 -0.37
CA LYS A 49 0.08 -7.10 -1.42
C LYS A 49 -0.27 -7.62 -2.80
N LEU A 50 0.09 -8.87 -3.10
CA LEU A 50 -0.28 -9.51 -4.36
C LEU A 50 -1.80 -9.65 -4.47
N GLU A 51 -2.45 -10.23 -3.47
CA GLU A 51 -3.90 -10.43 -3.43
C GLU A 51 -4.70 -9.11 -3.51
N LEU A 52 -4.17 -7.99 -3.03
CA LEU A 52 -4.80 -6.68 -3.19
C LEU A 52 -4.54 -6.07 -4.57
N SER A 53 -3.37 -6.29 -5.16
CA SER A 53 -2.98 -5.73 -6.46
C SER A 53 -3.62 -6.45 -7.65
N VAL A 54 -3.76 -7.77 -7.58
CA VAL A 54 -4.33 -8.62 -8.64
C VAL A 54 -5.76 -8.25 -9.01
N PRO A 55 -6.72 -8.11 -8.08
CA PRO A 55 -8.09 -7.70 -8.41
C PRO A 55 -8.16 -6.27 -8.94
N PHE A 56 -7.31 -5.36 -8.42
CA PHE A 56 -7.23 -3.98 -8.93
C PHE A 56 -6.75 -3.96 -10.39
N LEU A 57 -5.68 -4.70 -10.70
CA LEU A 57 -5.18 -4.83 -12.08
C LEU A 57 -6.15 -5.57 -12.99
N CYS A 58 -6.84 -6.60 -12.49
CA CYS A 58 -7.83 -7.36 -13.26
C CYS A 58 -9.07 -6.51 -13.59
N TRP A 59 -9.44 -5.57 -12.71
CA TRP A 59 -10.51 -4.60 -12.97
C TRP A 59 -10.12 -3.60 -14.06
N ASP A 60 -8.89 -3.07 -14.01
CA ASP A 60 -8.45 -2.02 -14.94
C ASP A 60 -7.94 -2.55 -16.29
N ALA A 61 -7.54 -3.83 -16.39
CA ALA A 61 -6.95 -4.39 -17.59
C ALA A 61 -7.78 -5.55 -18.18
N PRO A 62 -8.48 -5.35 -19.32
CA PRO A 62 -9.23 -6.42 -20.00
C PRO A 62 -8.33 -7.54 -20.55
N SER A 63 -7.00 -7.34 -20.61
CA SER A 63 -6.02 -8.32 -21.10
C SER A 63 -5.58 -9.34 -20.04
N VAL A 64 -5.75 -9.06 -18.75
CA VAL A 64 -5.31 -9.96 -17.65
C VAL A 64 -6.41 -10.96 -17.27
N PHE A 65 -7.65 -10.71 -17.69
CA PHE A 65 -8.80 -11.59 -17.46
C PHE A 65 -8.55 -13.03 -17.96
N LEU A 66 -7.72 -13.21 -19.00
CA LEU A 66 -7.35 -14.52 -19.55
C LEU A 66 -6.47 -15.38 -18.63
N PHE A 67 -5.81 -14.80 -17.62
CA PHE A 67 -4.97 -15.54 -16.66
C PHE A 67 -5.71 -15.93 -15.37
N CYS A 68 -7.00 -15.59 -15.27
CA CYS A 68 -7.82 -15.86 -14.07
C CYS A 68 -8.78 -17.05 -14.24
N THR A 69 -8.80 -17.70 -15.41
CA THR A 69 -9.52 -18.97 -15.70
C THR A 69 -8.59 -20.16 -15.74
#